data_AF-A0AAE9TI65-F1
#
_entry.id   AF-A0AAE9TI65-F1
#
_cell.length_a   1.000
_cell.length_b   1.000
_cell.length_c   1.000
_cell.angle_alpha   90.00
_cell.angle_beta   90.00
_cell.angle_gamma   90.00
#
_symmetry.space_group_name_H-M   'P 1'
#
loop_
_entity.id
_entity.type
_entity.pdbx_description
1 polymer ?
#
loop_
_entity_poly.entity_id
_entity_poly.type
_entity_poly.pdbx_seq_one_letter_code
_entity_poly.pdbx_strand_id
1 'polypeptide(L)'
;MENIDSFHNGITKILSQELLQARKDASKNLEAFNNELNIIDIKIDDLVENSRHNNYLFEKLFELSGKVSNIELENKFFVESNRLQKEIISTETVLSESKQQSLSTVMDRINKKIISINEKIHTEKRRAPELTLFEKDYEYKVFDNTGTGKAYTNLFILDICIFDLTPLPILIHDSVLFKNVENSVVDNIIELYDEQRKQTFISIDELNKYSSTTQEILITHSVIQLSKDKLLFDKDWRA
;
A
#
# COMPACT_ATOMS: atom_id res chain seq x y z
N MET A 1 -84.40 -95.16 23.50
CA MET A 1 -83.44 -94.09 23.85
C MET A 1 -81.98 -94.47 23.56
N GLU A 2 -81.59 -95.75 23.49
CA GLU A 2 -80.18 -96.15 23.22
C GLU A 2 -79.67 -95.96 21.77
N ASN A 3 -80.55 -95.74 20.77
CA ASN A 3 -80.12 -95.60 19.36
C ASN A 3 -79.78 -94.16 18.92
N ILE A 4 -80.03 -93.16 19.77
CA ILE A 4 -79.68 -91.75 19.47
C ILE A 4 -78.31 -91.41 20.08
N ASP A 5 -77.99 -91.96 21.26
CA ASP A 5 -76.72 -91.73 21.95
C ASP A 5 -75.50 -92.38 21.27
N SER A 6 -75.67 -93.50 20.56
CA SER A 6 -74.58 -94.13 19.80
C SER A 6 -74.19 -93.31 18.55
N PHE A 7 -75.17 -92.64 17.92
CA PHE A 7 -74.96 -91.80 16.75
C PHE A 7 -74.26 -90.48 17.11
N HIS A 8 -74.63 -89.86 18.23
CA HIS A 8 -73.95 -88.66 18.74
C HIS A 8 -72.53 -88.94 19.23
N ASN A 9 -72.27 -90.10 19.85
CA ASN A 9 -70.90 -90.51 20.20
C ASN A 9 -70.01 -90.76 18.96
N GLY A 10 -70.58 -91.30 17.88
CA GLY A 10 -69.87 -91.50 16.61
C GLY A 10 -69.44 -90.19 15.94
N ILE A 11 -70.37 -89.23 15.82
CA ILE A 11 -70.09 -87.92 15.21
C ILE A 11 -69.08 -87.13 16.05
N THR A 12 -69.20 -87.15 17.38
CA THR A 12 -68.28 -86.44 18.28
C THR A 12 -66.85 -86.99 18.18
N LYS A 13 -66.71 -88.30 17.97
CA LYS A 13 -65.40 -88.96 17.79
C LYS A 13 -64.75 -88.60 16.45
N ILE A 14 -65.51 -88.57 15.36
CA ILE A 14 -65.03 -88.18 14.03
C ILE A 14 -64.61 -86.70 14.03
N LEU A 15 -65.44 -85.82 14.59
CA LEU A 15 -65.15 -84.39 14.67
C LEU A 15 -63.90 -84.10 15.52
N SER A 16 -63.71 -84.85 16.62
CA SER A 16 -62.50 -84.76 17.46
C SER A 16 -61.24 -85.21 16.72
N GLN A 17 -61.33 -86.25 15.89
CA GLN A 17 -60.22 -86.70 15.04
C GLN A 17 -59.86 -85.68 13.96
N GLU A 18 -60.86 -85.08 13.30
CA GLU A 18 -60.62 -84.02 12.31
C GLU A 18 -59.99 -82.77 12.94
N LEU A 19 -60.47 -82.36 14.13
CA LEU A 19 -59.88 -81.24 14.87
C LEU A 19 -58.43 -81.52 15.28
N LEU A 20 -58.11 -82.75 15.69
CA LEU A 20 -56.73 -83.14 16.02
C LEU A 20 -55.82 -83.14 14.79
N GLN A 21 -56.32 -83.57 13.64
CA GLN A 21 -55.58 -83.55 12.38
C GLN A 21 -55.33 -82.12 11.90
N ALA A 22 -56.37 -81.27 11.89
CA ALA A 22 -56.25 -79.85 11.55
C ALA A 22 -55.27 -79.12 12.48
N ARG A 23 -55.29 -79.43 13.79
CA ARG A 23 -54.30 -78.89 14.74
C ARG A 23 -52.89 -79.32 14.40
N LYS A 24 -52.68 -80.59 14.04
CA LYS A 24 -51.37 -81.12 13.66
C LYS A 24 -50.83 -80.47 12.40
N ASP A 25 -51.69 -80.26 11.39
CA ASP A 25 -51.31 -79.60 10.14
C ASP A 25 -51.03 -78.11 10.36
N ALA A 26 -51.84 -77.43 11.18
CA ALA A 26 -51.58 -76.05 11.58
C ALA A 26 -50.26 -75.91 12.35
N SER A 27 -49.95 -76.82 13.29
CA SER A 27 -48.67 -76.82 14.01
C SER A 27 -47.48 -77.06 13.07
N LYS A 28 -47.61 -77.95 12.09
CA LYS A 28 -46.57 -78.22 11.09
C LYS A 28 -46.32 -76.99 10.20
N ASN A 29 -47.38 -76.30 9.80
CA ASN A 29 -47.26 -75.05 9.03
C ASN A 29 -46.63 -73.93 9.87
N LEU A 30 -46.98 -73.84 11.15
CA LEU A 30 -46.40 -72.86 12.07
C LEU A 30 -44.88 -73.10 12.25
N GLU A 31 -44.47 -74.37 12.37
CA GLU A 31 -43.05 -74.74 12.44
C GLU A 31 -42.31 -74.42 11.13
N ALA A 32 -42.93 -74.66 9.97
CA ALA A 32 -42.38 -74.30 8.67
C ALA A 32 -42.21 -72.76 8.53
N PHE A 33 -43.23 -71.98 8.90
CA PHE A 33 -43.14 -70.51 8.86
C PHE A 33 -42.10 -69.96 9.84
N ASN A 34 -41.97 -70.54 11.03
CA ASN A 34 -40.92 -70.14 11.97
C ASN A 34 -39.51 -70.41 11.44
N ASN A 35 -39.32 -71.52 10.72
CA ASN A 35 -38.04 -71.81 10.08
C ASN A 35 -37.74 -70.84 8.93
N GLU A 36 -38.74 -70.47 8.13
CA GLU A 36 -38.57 -69.43 7.11
C GLU A 36 -38.27 -68.06 7.71
N LEU A 37 -38.94 -67.68 8.80
CA LEU A 37 -38.67 -66.44 9.54
C LEU A 37 -37.23 -66.40 10.06
N ASN A 38 -36.74 -67.48 10.68
CA ASN A 38 -35.34 -67.56 11.12
C ASN A 38 -34.35 -67.41 9.96
N ILE A 39 -34.64 -68.01 8.79
CA ILE A 39 -33.77 -67.86 7.61
C ILE A 39 -33.78 -66.41 7.11
N ILE A 40 -34.92 -65.74 7.16
CA ILE A 40 -35.05 -64.33 6.79
C ILE A 40 -34.31 -63.45 7.80
N ASP A 41 -34.43 -63.71 9.10
CA ASP A 41 -33.74 -62.96 10.16
C ASP A 41 -32.22 -63.08 10.01
N ILE A 42 -31.69 -64.28 9.76
CA ILE A 42 -30.25 -64.49 9.48
C ILE A 42 -29.80 -63.70 8.24
N LYS A 43 -30.62 -63.65 7.19
CA LYS A 43 -30.32 -62.86 5.98
C LYS A 43 -30.38 -61.35 6.24
N ILE A 44 -31.29 -60.91 7.10
CA ILE A 44 -31.40 -59.50 7.50
C ILE A 44 -30.17 -59.11 8.32
N ASP A 45 -29.74 -59.94 9.27
CA ASP A 45 -28.56 -59.68 10.10
C ASP A 45 -27.27 -59.61 9.27
N ASP A 46 -27.07 -60.53 8.32
CA ASP A 46 -25.93 -60.52 7.39
C ASP A 46 -25.90 -59.27 6.50
N LEU A 47 -27.06 -58.82 6.02
CA LEU A 47 -27.18 -57.57 5.25
C LEU A 47 -26.89 -56.33 6.10
N VAL A 48 -27.31 -56.34 7.36
CA VAL A 48 -27.10 -55.22 8.30
C VAL A 48 -25.62 -55.08 8.67
N GLU A 49 -24.89 -56.17 8.94
CA GLU A 49 -23.45 -56.10 9.24
C GLU A 49 -22.62 -55.56 8.05
N ASN A 50 -22.92 -56.05 6.84
CA ASN A 50 -22.27 -55.56 5.61
C ASN A 50 -22.57 -54.08 5.35
N SER A 51 -23.79 -53.62 5.61
CA SER A 51 -24.16 -52.20 5.46
C SER A 51 -23.43 -51.27 6.43
N ARG A 52 -23.21 -51.68 7.69
CA ARG A 52 -22.49 -50.89 8.70
C ARG A 52 -21.01 -50.76 8.36
N HIS A 53 -20.37 -51.84 7.90
CA HIS A 53 -18.98 -51.80 7.45
C HIS A 53 -18.81 -50.87 6.24
N ASN A 54 -19.74 -50.93 5.29
CA ASN A 54 -19.74 -50.07 4.11
C ASN A 54 -19.94 -48.59 4.47
N ASN A 55 -20.87 -48.27 5.37
CA ASN A 55 -21.10 -46.90 5.85
C ASN A 55 -19.86 -46.30 6.53
N TYR A 56 -19.16 -47.06 7.37
CA TYR A 56 -17.92 -46.60 8.01
C TYR A 56 -16.82 -46.32 6.97
N LEU A 57 -16.68 -47.19 5.95
CA LEU A 57 -15.72 -46.96 4.87
C LEU A 57 -16.06 -45.72 4.05
N PHE A 58 -17.35 -45.48 3.76
CA PHE A 58 -17.79 -44.26 3.08
C PHE A 58 -17.55 -43.01 3.92
N GLU A 59 -17.92 -43.00 5.20
CA GLU A 59 -17.62 -41.89 6.11
C GLU A 59 -16.12 -41.61 6.16
N LYS A 60 -15.29 -42.64 6.26
CA LYS A 60 -13.84 -42.48 6.25
C LYS A 60 -13.31 -41.94 4.93
N LEU A 61 -13.86 -42.39 3.81
CA LEU A 61 -13.52 -41.89 2.48
C LEU A 61 -13.90 -40.41 2.33
N PHE A 62 -15.08 -40.01 2.78
CA PHE A 62 -15.50 -38.60 2.79
C PHE A 62 -14.62 -37.74 3.69
N GLU A 63 -14.29 -38.21 4.89
CA GLU A 63 -13.36 -37.52 5.81
C GLU A 63 -11.98 -37.33 5.16
N LEU A 64 -11.43 -38.38 4.56
CA LEU A 64 -10.13 -38.32 3.88
C LEU A 64 -10.18 -37.42 2.64
N SER A 65 -11.24 -37.49 1.84
CA SER A 65 -11.44 -36.63 0.68
C SER A 65 -11.54 -35.15 1.10
N GLY A 66 -12.26 -34.85 2.18
CA GLY A 66 -12.31 -33.50 2.76
C GLY A 66 -10.94 -33.02 3.23
N LYS A 67 -10.15 -33.88 3.89
CA LYS A 67 -8.78 -33.57 4.29
C LYS A 67 -7.87 -33.30 3.09
N VAL A 68 -7.95 -34.12 2.05
CA VAL A 68 -7.17 -33.93 0.81
C VAL A 68 -7.54 -32.58 0.18
N SER A 69 -8.84 -32.29 0.04
CA SER A 69 -9.29 -31.01 -0.51
C SER A 69 -8.79 -29.80 0.30
N ASN A 70 -8.78 -29.91 1.64
CA ASN A 70 -8.27 -28.84 2.50
C ASN A 70 -6.76 -28.65 2.34
N ILE A 71 -5.99 -29.73 2.33
CA ILE A 71 -4.53 -29.69 2.13
C ILE A 71 -4.19 -29.14 0.74
N GLU A 72 -4.94 -29.52 -0.30
CA GLU A 72 -4.77 -28.96 -1.64
C GLU A 72 -5.05 -27.45 -1.68
N LEU A 73 -6.06 -26.99 -0.95
CA LEU A 73 -6.39 -25.57 -0.85
C LEU A 73 -5.29 -24.80 -0.09
N GLU A 74 -4.81 -25.34 1.03
CA GLU A 74 -3.69 -24.78 1.80
C GLU A 74 -2.42 -24.67 0.95
N ASN A 75 -2.10 -25.71 0.17
CA ASN A 75 -0.97 -25.69 -0.76
C ASN A 75 -1.13 -24.61 -1.83
N LYS A 76 -2.33 -24.43 -2.39
CA LYS A 76 -2.62 -23.35 -3.35
C LYS A 76 -2.40 -21.98 -2.73
N PHE A 77 -2.93 -21.74 -1.52
CA PHE A 77 -2.72 -20.47 -0.82
C PHE A 77 -1.25 -20.23 -0.48
N PHE A 78 -0.51 -21.26 -0.09
CA PHE A 78 0.93 -21.15 0.17
C PHE A 78 1.72 -20.78 -1.08
N VAL A 79 1.44 -21.43 -2.21
CA VAL A 79 2.08 -21.11 -3.51
C VAL A 79 1.78 -19.67 -3.91
N GLU A 80 0.52 -19.25 -3.79
CA GLU A 80 0.10 -17.91 -4.16
C GLU A 80 0.70 -16.83 -3.23
N SER A 81 0.72 -17.08 -1.92
CA SER A 81 1.36 -16.17 -0.95
C SER A 81 2.84 -15.99 -1.24
N ASN A 82 3.56 -17.07 -1.59
CA ASN A 82 4.98 -16.99 -1.96
C ASN A 82 5.18 -16.24 -3.27
N ARG A 83 4.28 -16.41 -4.25
CA ARG A 83 4.30 -15.66 -5.52
C ARG A 83 4.14 -14.16 -5.25
N LEU A 84 3.11 -13.78 -4.49
CA LEU A 84 2.85 -12.40 -4.10
C LEU A 84 4.02 -11.78 -3.32
N GLN A 85 4.61 -12.54 -2.39
CA GLN A 85 5.78 -12.05 -1.63
C GLN A 85 6.98 -11.77 -2.54
N LYS A 86 7.23 -12.62 -3.54
CA LYS A 86 8.28 -12.38 -4.54
C LYS A 86 7.99 -11.14 -5.40
N GLU A 87 6.72 -10.93 -5.78
CA GLU A 87 6.30 -9.76 -6.56
C GLU A 87 6.39 -8.46 -5.77
N ILE A 88 6.08 -8.47 -4.47
CA ILE A 88 6.27 -7.32 -3.58
C ILE A 88 7.75 -6.93 -3.55
N ILE A 89 8.63 -7.90 -3.27
CA ILE A 89 10.08 -7.65 -3.18
C ILE A 89 10.65 -7.14 -4.51
N SER A 90 10.23 -7.70 -5.64
CA SER A 90 10.70 -7.25 -6.95
C SER A 90 10.20 -5.83 -7.26
N THR A 91 8.94 -5.52 -6.94
CA THR A 91 8.35 -4.20 -7.15
C THR A 91 8.99 -3.14 -6.26
N GLU A 92 9.26 -3.47 -4.99
CA GLU A 92 9.95 -2.58 -4.05
C GLU A 92 11.38 -2.26 -4.53
N THR A 93 12.10 -3.26 -5.06
CA THR A 93 13.43 -3.06 -5.64
C THR A 93 13.38 -2.11 -6.83
N VAL A 94 12.47 -2.36 -7.80
CA VAL A 94 12.31 -1.50 -8.99
C VAL A 94 11.94 -0.07 -8.60
N LEU A 95 11.06 0.09 -7.61
CA LEU A 95 10.66 1.41 -7.10
C LEU A 95 11.85 2.14 -6.48
N SER A 96 12.66 1.45 -5.68
CA SER A 96 13.86 2.03 -5.05
C SER A 96 14.88 2.49 -6.10
N GLU A 97 15.19 1.65 -7.08
CA GLU A 97 16.10 1.99 -8.17
C GLU A 97 15.62 3.19 -8.98
N SER A 98 14.33 3.21 -9.34
CA SER A 98 13.72 4.32 -10.08
C SER A 98 13.77 5.64 -9.31
N LYS A 99 13.53 5.60 -7.99
CA LYS A 99 13.66 6.77 -7.10
C LYS A 99 15.10 7.27 -7.07
N GLN A 100 16.07 6.37 -6.88
CA GLN A 100 17.49 6.74 -6.83
C GLN A 100 17.96 7.38 -8.14
N GLN A 101 17.55 6.82 -9.29
CA GLN A 101 17.87 7.38 -10.59
C GLN A 101 17.25 8.78 -10.78
N SER A 102 16.01 8.96 -10.36
CA SER A 102 15.31 10.25 -10.42
C SER A 102 15.98 11.29 -9.53
N LEU A 103 16.32 10.93 -8.29
CA LEU A 103 17.02 11.79 -7.34
C LEU A 103 18.40 12.20 -7.88
N SER A 104 19.17 11.25 -8.41
CA SER A 104 20.47 11.53 -9.03
C SER A 104 20.35 12.48 -10.22
N THR A 105 19.34 12.29 -11.07
CA THR A 105 19.10 13.17 -12.23
C THR A 105 18.75 14.60 -11.79
N VAL A 106 17.90 14.75 -10.78
CA VAL A 106 17.52 16.06 -10.22
C VAL A 106 18.72 16.74 -9.57
N MET A 107 19.44 16.00 -8.73
CA MET A 107 20.65 16.46 -8.03
C MET A 107 21.70 16.98 -9.01
N ASP A 108 22.00 16.23 -10.07
CA ASP A 108 22.98 16.63 -11.09
C ASP A 108 22.57 17.91 -11.82
N ARG A 109 21.29 18.05 -12.15
CA ARG A 109 20.78 19.26 -12.83
C ARG A 109 20.88 20.49 -11.93
N ILE A 110 20.48 20.35 -10.66
CA ILE A 110 20.54 21.43 -9.68
C ILE A 110 21.99 21.81 -9.41
N ASN A 111 22.87 20.86 -9.10
CA ASN A 111 24.27 21.14 -8.77
C ASN A 111 25.03 21.79 -9.94
N LYS A 112 24.81 21.34 -11.18
CA LYS A 112 25.40 22.00 -12.37
C LYS A 112 24.97 23.45 -12.48
N LYS A 113 23.69 23.73 -12.22
CA LYS A 113 23.15 25.09 -12.29
C LYS A 113 23.65 25.96 -11.13
N ILE A 114 23.76 25.40 -9.93
CA ILE A 114 24.34 26.05 -8.75
C ILE A 114 25.78 26.48 -9.03
N ILE A 115 26.61 25.61 -9.62
CA ILE A 115 27.99 25.96 -10.01
C ILE A 115 27.98 27.14 -10.98
N SER A 116 27.15 27.08 -12.03
CA SER A 116 27.06 28.15 -13.02
C SER A 116 26.62 29.50 -12.42
N ILE A 117 25.67 29.51 -11.49
CA ILE A 117 25.23 30.74 -10.81
C ILE A 117 26.33 31.24 -9.88
N ASN A 118 26.95 30.35 -9.10
CA ASN A 118 28.03 30.67 -8.18
C ASN A 118 29.22 31.34 -8.89
N GLU A 119 29.59 30.85 -10.07
CA GLU A 119 30.63 31.45 -10.92
C GLU A 119 30.27 32.83 -11.45
N LYS A 120 28.98 33.14 -11.62
CA LYS A 120 28.51 34.48 -12.03
C LYS A 120 28.50 35.48 -10.87
N ILE A 121 28.08 35.05 -9.68
CA ILE A 121 27.93 35.96 -8.53
C ILE A 121 29.23 36.22 -7.77
N HIS A 122 30.24 35.37 -7.95
CA HIS A 122 31.55 35.51 -7.31
C HIS A 122 32.64 35.74 -8.34
N THR A 123 33.28 36.90 -8.26
CA THR A 123 34.44 37.27 -9.10
C THR A 123 35.68 36.45 -8.75
N GLU A 124 35.81 36.02 -7.50
CA GLU A 124 36.84 35.08 -7.05
C GLU A 124 36.32 33.65 -7.14
N LYS A 125 37.19 32.68 -7.45
CA LYS A 125 36.85 31.25 -7.49
C LYS A 125 36.49 30.72 -6.10
N ARG A 126 35.29 31.04 -5.63
CA ARG A 126 34.69 30.51 -4.40
C ARG A 126 34.07 29.15 -4.70
N ARG A 127 34.22 28.23 -3.76
CA ARG A 127 33.64 26.88 -3.87
C ARG A 127 32.12 26.99 -3.82
N ALA A 128 31.46 26.48 -4.86
CA ALA A 128 30.01 26.43 -4.93
C ALA A 128 29.45 25.51 -3.84
N PRO A 129 28.26 25.80 -3.31
CA PRO A 129 27.55 24.87 -2.44
C PRO A 129 27.12 23.62 -3.23
N GLU A 130 26.96 22.51 -2.52
CA GLU A 130 26.57 21.23 -3.08
C GLU A 130 25.29 20.76 -2.41
N LEU A 131 24.30 20.38 -3.23
CA LEU A 131 23.06 19.76 -2.81
C LEU A 131 23.17 18.24 -2.95
N THR A 132 23.02 17.53 -1.84
CA THR A 132 22.87 16.07 -1.83
C THR A 132 21.43 15.73 -1.48
N LEU A 133 20.77 14.93 -2.31
CA LEU A 133 19.41 14.47 -2.07
C LEU A 133 19.40 13.01 -1.59
N PHE A 134 18.73 12.78 -0.46
CA PHE A 134 18.43 11.44 0.05
C PHE A 134 16.94 11.15 -0.13
N GLU A 135 16.49 9.93 0.18
CA GLU A 135 15.07 9.57 0.01
C GLU A 135 14.11 10.38 0.87
N LYS A 136 14.54 10.82 2.06
CA LYS A 136 13.70 11.51 3.05
C LYS A 136 14.25 12.85 3.52
N ASP A 137 15.50 13.14 3.17
CA ASP A 137 16.25 14.30 3.66
C ASP A 137 17.09 14.89 2.54
N TYR A 138 17.64 16.08 2.79
CA TYR A 138 18.62 16.70 1.91
C TYR A 138 19.71 17.37 2.72
N GLU A 139 20.88 17.51 2.12
CA GLU A 139 21.99 18.29 2.66
C GLU A 139 22.42 19.32 1.65
N TYR A 140 22.48 20.59 2.07
CA TYR A 140 22.97 21.69 1.24
C TYR A 140 24.07 22.44 1.98
N LYS A 141 25.31 22.30 1.52
CA LYS A 141 26.48 22.83 2.24
C LYS A 141 27.63 23.23 1.32
N VAL A 142 28.49 24.11 1.83
CA VAL A 142 29.83 24.36 1.28
C VAL A 142 30.82 23.60 2.17
N PHE A 143 31.55 22.63 1.61
CA PHE A 143 32.67 22.00 2.31
C PHE A 143 33.69 23.10 2.67
N ASP A 144 33.95 23.29 3.97
CA ASP A 144 34.94 24.22 4.58
C ASP A 144 34.49 25.65 4.92
N ASN A 145 33.19 26.00 4.94
CA ASN A 145 32.77 27.36 5.31
C ASN A 145 31.42 27.47 6.03
N THR A 146 31.42 27.98 7.26
CA THR A 146 30.23 28.05 8.15
C THR A 146 29.80 29.49 8.51
N GLY A 147 30.31 30.51 7.83
CA GLY A 147 29.93 31.92 8.10
C GLY A 147 28.48 32.23 7.72
N THR A 148 27.76 32.99 8.55
CA THR A 148 26.33 33.34 8.37
C THR A 148 26.06 34.14 7.08
N GLY A 149 26.94 35.04 6.67
CA GLY A 149 26.78 35.78 5.40
C GLY A 149 26.83 34.86 4.17
N LYS A 150 27.58 33.74 4.24
CA LYS A 150 27.62 32.73 3.19
C LYS A 150 26.32 31.93 3.11
N ALA A 151 25.60 31.78 4.22
CA ALA A 151 24.31 31.08 4.22
C ALA A 151 23.25 31.84 3.39
N TYR A 152 23.19 33.17 3.50
CA TYR A 152 22.27 33.98 2.70
C TYR A 152 22.63 33.97 1.21
N THR A 153 23.92 34.08 0.87
CA THR A 153 24.35 33.93 -0.53
C THR A 153 23.97 32.56 -1.08
N ASN A 154 24.21 31.49 -0.34
CA ASN A 154 23.85 30.13 -0.75
C ASN A 154 22.34 29.97 -0.96
N LEU A 155 21.52 30.65 -0.16
CA LEU A 155 20.07 30.69 -0.31
C LEU A 155 19.68 31.36 -1.64
N PHE A 156 20.22 32.54 -1.94
CA PHE A 156 20.00 33.20 -3.23
C PHE A 156 20.37 32.32 -4.42
N ILE A 157 21.52 31.63 -4.36
CA ILE A 157 21.94 30.70 -5.41
C ILE A 157 20.90 29.60 -5.61
N LEU A 158 20.40 29.03 -4.52
CA LEU A 158 19.41 27.95 -4.57
C LEU A 158 18.08 28.47 -5.12
N ASP A 159 17.59 29.61 -4.64
CA ASP A 159 16.33 30.22 -5.08
C ASP A 159 16.35 30.53 -6.58
N ILE A 160 17.43 31.16 -7.06
CA ILE A 160 17.62 31.44 -8.50
C ILE A 160 17.74 30.15 -9.30
N CYS A 161 18.43 29.13 -8.78
CA CYS A 161 18.56 27.83 -9.43
C CYS A 161 17.18 27.17 -9.64
N ILE A 162 16.37 27.10 -8.58
CA ILE A 162 15.01 26.56 -8.64
C ILE A 162 14.14 27.42 -9.56
N PHE A 163 14.24 28.74 -9.46
CA PHE A 163 13.51 29.66 -10.32
C PHE A 163 13.83 29.44 -11.80
N ASP A 164 15.11 29.22 -12.16
CA ASP A 164 15.53 28.95 -13.53
C ASP A 164 15.07 27.58 -14.04
N LEU A 165 15.24 26.53 -13.24
CA LEU A 165 15.00 25.15 -13.64
C LEU A 165 13.51 24.76 -13.69
N THR A 166 12.65 25.52 -13.02
CA THR A 166 11.21 25.22 -12.92
C THR A 166 10.38 26.19 -13.76
N PRO A 167 9.11 25.87 -14.07
CA PRO A 167 8.20 26.81 -14.73
C PRO A 167 7.64 27.89 -13.79
N LEU A 168 8.23 28.11 -12.60
CA LEU A 168 7.78 29.15 -11.68
C LEU A 168 7.84 30.53 -12.37
N PRO A 169 6.75 31.32 -12.35
CA PRO A 169 6.69 32.57 -13.10
C PRO A 169 7.29 33.76 -12.35
N ILE A 170 7.29 33.71 -11.02
CA ILE A 170 7.63 34.85 -10.15
C ILE A 170 8.57 34.41 -9.02
N LEU A 171 9.56 35.25 -8.74
CA LEU A 171 10.43 35.18 -7.56
C LEU A 171 10.27 36.46 -6.72
N ILE A 172 10.23 36.34 -5.39
CA ILE A 172 10.08 37.49 -4.48
C ILE A 172 11.12 37.40 -3.36
N HIS A 173 11.96 38.42 -3.22
CA HIS A 173 12.97 38.51 -2.16
C HIS A 173 12.81 39.78 -1.32
N ASP A 174 12.81 39.61 0.00
CA ASP A 174 12.67 40.72 0.95
C ASP A 174 14.05 41.33 1.33
N SER A 175 14.04 42.55 1.85
CA SER A 175 15.24 43.35 2.15
C SER A 175 16.15 42.71 3.19
N VAL A 176 15.60 41.87 4.08
CA VAL A 176 16.36 41.14 5.10
C VAL A 176 17.41 40.22 4.49
N LEU A 177 17.13 39.63 3.32
CA LEU A 177 18.06 38.72 2.66
C LEU A 177 19.33 39.43 2.19
N PHE A 178 19.20 40.69 1.72
CA PHE A 178 20.32 41.46 1.19
C PHE A 178 21.24 42.02 2.27
N LYS A 179 20.76 42.23 3.50
CA LYS A 179 21.52 42.86 4.60
C LYS A 179 22.73 42.07 5.07
N ASN A 180 22.72 40.75 4.87
CA ASN A 180 23.76 39.84 5.34
C ASN A 180 24.68 39.34 4.22
N VAL A 181 24.52 39.87 3.00
CA VAL A 181 25.31 39.48 1.82
C VAL A 181 26.31 40.60 1.50
N GLU A 182 27.50 40.22 1.05
CA GLU A 182 28.53 41.18 0.61
C GLU A 182 27.98 42.05 -0.52
N ASN A 183 28.18 43.38 -0.46
CA ASN A 183 27.61 44.32 -1.44
C ASN A 183 27.98 43.95 -2.89
N SER A 184 29.21 43.52 -3.14
CA SER A 184 29.67 43.09 -4.47
C SER A 184 28.93 41.85 -4.98
N VAL A 185 28.49 40.96 -4.10
CA VAL A 185 27.68 39.79 -4.45
C VAL A 185 26.25 40.22 -4.73
N VAL A 186 25.71 41.16 -3.96
CA VAL A 186 24.40 41.76 -4.24
C VAL A 186 24.38 42.44 -5.61
N ASP A 187 25.43 43.19 -5.96
CA ASP A 187 25.57 43.81 -7.28
C ASP A 187 25.38 42.77 -8.40
N ASN A 188 26.12 41.66 -8.34
CA ASN A 188 26.01 40.59 -9.33
C ASN A 188 24.65 39.87 -9.31
N ILE A 189 24.00 39.76 -8.16
CA ILE A 189 22.65 39.20 -8.04
C ILE A 189 21.61 40.10 -8.72
N ILE A 190 21.75 41.42 -8.60
CA ILE A 190 20.85 42.37 -9.27
C ILE A 190 21.03 42.32 -10.78
N GLU A 191 22.27 42.24 -11.28
CA GLU A 191 22.54 42.03 -12.71
C GLU A 191 21.91 40.72 -13.22
N LEU A 192 22.02 39.64 -12.43
CA LEU A 192 21.34 38.39 -12.75
C LEU A 192 19.82 38.56 -12.85
N TYR A 193 19.18 39.32 -11.96
CA TYR A 193 17.74 39.58 -12.06
C TYR A 193 17.36 40.40 -13.28
N ASP A 194 18.20 41.34 -13.69
CA ASP A 194 17.98 42.14 -14.90
C ASP A 194 18.07 41.28 -16.19
N GLU A 195 18.96 40.29 -16.19
CA GLU A 195 19.07 39.29 -17.28
C GLU A 195 17.90 38.30 -17.32
N GLN A 196 17.12 38.16 -16.24
CA GLN A 196 16.05 37.17 -16.16
C GLN A 196 14.87 37.52 -17.06
N ARG A 197 14.36 36.50 -17.76
CA ARG A 197 13.13 36.64 -18.56
C ARG A 197 11.86 36.55 -17.72
N LYS A 198 11.97 35.99 -16.51
CA LYS A 198 10.86 35.77 -15.58
C LYS A 198 10.79 36.91 -14.58
N GLN A 199 9.62 37.17 -14.02
CA GLN A 199 9.42 38.35 -13.19
C GLN A 199 10.01 38.16 -11.79
N THR A 200 10.79 39.14 -11.32
CA THR A 200 11.36 39.15 -9.97
C THR A 200 10.93 40.43 -9.25
N PHE A 201 10.47 40.28 -8.01
CA PHE A 201 10.19 41.40 -7.11
C PHE A 201 11.18 41.41 -5.96
N ILE A 202 11.77 42.55 -5.69
CA ILE A 202 12.69 42.70 -4.57
C ILE A 202 12.35 43.93 -3.74
N SER A 203 12.63 43.84 -2.44
CA SER A 203 12.70 44.97 -1.52
C SER A 203 14.15 45.20 -1.15
N ILE A 204 14.66 46.42 -1.25
CA ILE A 204 16.06 46.74 -0.97
C ILE A 204 16.20 48.12 -0.33
N ASP A 205 17.08 48.22 0.66
CA ASP A 205 17.40 49.43 1.40
C ASP A 205 18.80 49.96 1.03
N GLU A 206 19.12 51.20 1.42
CA GLU A 206 20.49 51.74 1.39
C GLU A 206 21.22 51.66 0.02
N LEU A 207 20.51 52.04 -1.06
CA LEU A 207 21.00 52.06 -2.46
C LEU A 207 22.46 52.55 -2.65
N ASN A 208 22.88 53.54 -1.87
CA ASN A 208 24.21 54.16 -1.96
C ASN A 208 25.39 53.20 -1.65
N LYS A 209 25.11 52.00 -1.10
CA LYS A 209 26.13 50.98 -0.78
C LYS A 209 26.54 50.13 -1.99
N TYR A 210 25.78 50.18 -3.07
CA TYR A 210 25.93 49.34 -4.26
C TYR A 210 26.63 50.08 -5.41
N SER A 211 27.05 49.35 -6.43
CA SER A 211 27.68 49.94 -7.62
C SER A 211 26.76 50.94 -8.33
N SER A 212 27.33 51.86 -9.11
CA SER A 212 26.55 52.81 -9.92
C SER A 212 25.62 52.10 -10.91
N THR A 213 26.08 51.00 -11.50
CA THR A 213 25.30 50.16 -12.41
C THR A 213 24.11 49.54 -11.71
N THR A 214 24.32 48.95 -10.53
CA THR A 214 23.26 48.37 -9.70
C THR A 214 22.23 49.42 -9.31
N GLN A 215 22.67 50.61 -8.90
CA GLN A 215 21.78 51.72 -8.56
C GLN A 215 20.92 52.13 -9.77
N GLU A 216 21.50 52.21 -10.97
CA GLU A 216 20.77 52.52 -12.20
C GLU A 216 19.70 51.48 -12.53
N ILE A 217 20.04 50.19 -12.45
CA ILE A 217 19.07 49.08 -12.66
C ILE A 217 17.92 49.20 -11.67
N LEU A 218 18.22 49.37 -10.37
CA LEU A 218 17.23 49.45 -9.30
C LEU A 218 16.31 50.67 -9.43
N ILE A 219 16.86 51.82 -9.82
CA ILE A 219 16.08 53.06 -10.03
C ILE A 219 15.19 52.92 -11.27
N THR A 220 15.73 52.39 -12.36
CA THR A 220 15.00 52.22 -13.64
C THR A 220 13.81 51.30 -13.48
N HIS A 221 13.97 50.21 -12.71
CA HIS A 221 12.91 49.24 -12.45
C HIS A 221 12.12 49.52 -11.15
N SER A 222 12.38 50.65 -10.49
CA SER A 222 11.69 50.99 -9.23
C SER A 222 10.22 51.29 -9.49
N VAL A 223 9.34 50.52 -8.83
CA VAL A 223 7.90 50.79 -8.81
C VAL A 223 7.52 51.70 -7.65
N ILE A 224 8.16 51.50 -6.49
CA ILE A 224 7.93 52.26 -5.26
C ILE A 224 9.28 52.57 -4.63
N GLN A 225 9.49 53.85 -4.31
CA GLN A 225 10.65 54.31 -3.54
C GLN A 225 10.17 55.13 -2.35
N LEU A 226 10.44 54.62 -1.16
CA LEU A 226 10.10 55.27 0.11
C LEU A 226 11.23 56.19 0.57
N SER A 227 10.86 57.30 1.19
CA SER A 227 11.80 58.25 1.80
C SER A 227 11.18 58.92 3.02
N LYS A 228 11.94 59.82 3.67
CA LYS A 228 11.41 60.58 4.81
C LYS A 228 10.15 61.38 4.47
N ASP A 229 10.05 61.83 3.21
CA ASP A 229 8.96 62.67 2.69
C ASP A 229 7.97 61.87 1.84
N LYS A 230 8.33 60.65 1.43
CA LYS A 230 7.50 59.72 0.63
C LYS A 230 7.19 58.48 1.46
N LEU A 231 6.13 58.57 2.26
CA LEU A 231 5.67 57.48 3.12
C LEU A 231 4.88 56.45 2.32
N LEU A 232 4.86 55.20 2.78
CA LEU A 232 4.04 54.14 2.19
C LEU A 232 2.54 54.34 2.46
N PHE A 233 2.24 54.93 3.62
CA PHE A 233 0.89 55.23 4.08
C PHE A 233 0.78 56.72 4.43
N ASP A 234 -0.44 57.25 4.44
CA ASP A 234 -0.71 58.65 4.79
C ASP A 234 -0.43 59.00 6.28
N LYS A 235 -0.01 58.02 7.08
CA LYS A 235 0.38 58.20 8.49
C LYS A 235 1.87 57.94 8.69
N ASP A 236 2.52 58.85 9.40
CA ASP A 236 3.88 58.67 9.89
C ASP A 236 3.86 57.96 11.25
N TRP A 237 4.56 56.83 11.34
CA TRP A 237 4.65 56.00 12.55
C TRP A 237 5.92 56.26 13.37
N ARG A 238 6.71 57.27 12.98
CA ARG A 238 7.88 57.74 13.74
C ARG A 238 7.53 58.68 14.90
N ALA A 239 6.25 59.08 14.98
CA ALA A 239 5.70 59.99 15.99
C ALA A 239 5.35 59.27 17.30
#